data_AF-A0A071MLM7-F1
#
_entry.id   AF-A0A071MLM7-F1
#
_cell.length_a   1.000
_cell.length_b   1.000
_cell.length_c   1.000
_cell.angle_alpha   90.00
_cell.angle_beta   90.00
_cell.angle_gamma   90.00
#
_symmetry.space_group_name_H-M   'P 1'
#
loop_
_entity.id
_entity.type
_entity.pdbx_description
1 polymer ?
#
loop_
_entity_poly.entity_id
_entity_poly.type
_entity_poly.pdbx_seq_one_letter_code
_entity_poly.pdbx_strand_id
1 'polypeptide(L)'
;MTSDLTRPPGSPTTPSADVPAMVLLVDDQTIVAEAVRRALVDEEGIDFHYCPRSDDALTTAIETRPTVILQDLVMPGIDGLSLVKSYRANAATRDVPIIVLSTQEEPVIKSAAFAAGANDYLVKLPDRIELVARIRYHSRSYMNLLQRDEAYRALRQSQQQLLEANLELRRLTHSDGLTGLSNRRYLDEYLAAEWRRGTRERSELSLLMIDVDNFKLYNDTYGHVSGDSVLKQIASTIERCLGQSGDLAARFGGEEFAVVMPATSPGAARLLGEKIRLAVEALQLRHAHSSTGNTVTISIGGASIVPTPGLPTTVLIEAADRALYRAKHEGKNRVEIDSSPPPPGAGGFGVPRD
;
A
#
# COMPACT_ATOMS: atom_id res chain seq x y z
N MET A 1 -48.17 -28.84 -8.13
CA MET A 1 -47.10 -28.15 -7.37
C MET A 1 -46.35 -27.28 -8.35
N THR A 2 -46.75 -26.01 -8.33
CA THR A 2 -46.30 -24.89 -9.15
C THR A 2 -45.03 -24.29 -8.59
N SER A 3 -44.06 -23.92 -9.43
CA SER A 3 -43.15 -22.80 -9.11
C SER A 3 -42.65 -22.17 -10.41
N ASP A 4 -43.30 -21.06 -10.74
CA ASP A 4 -42.93 -20.05 -11.73
C ASP A 4 -41.47 -19.63 -11.60
N LEU A 5 -40.78 -19.61 -12.74
CA LEU A 5 -39.43 -19.09 -12.92
C LEU A 5 -39.43 -18.09 -14.08
N THR A 6 -40.18 -17.00 -13.91
CA THR A 6 -40.06 -15.79 -14.74
C THR A 6 -40.52 -14.57 -13.95
N ARG A 7 -39.57 -13.88 -13.30
CA ARG A 7 -39.76 -12.53 -12.80
C ARG A 7 -38.86 -11.60 -13.63
N PRO A 8 -39.40 -10.60 -14.34
CA PRO A 8 -38.59 -9.71 -15.15
C PRO A 8 -37.70 -8.83 -14.26
N PRO A 9 -36.56 -8.33 -14.76
CA PRO A 9 -35.72 -7.39 -14.00
C PRO A 9 -36.54 -6.13 -13.70
N GLY A 10 -36.54 -5.75 -12.43
CA GLY A 10 -37.24 -4.56 -11.94
C GLY A 10 -36.82 -3.33 -12.72
N SER A 11 -37.81 -2.51 -13.05
CA SER A 11 -37.63 -1.13 -13.53
C SER A 11 -36.67 -0.38 -12.59
N PRO A 12 -35.80 0.50 -13.12
CA PRO A 12 -34.97 1.34 -12.26
C PRO A 12 -35.89 2.22 -11.42
N THR A 13 -35.91 1.97 -10.10
CA THR A 13 -36.55 2.86 -9.14
C THR A 13 -35.81 4.19 -9.16
N THR A 14 -36.51 5.25 -9.53
CA THR A 14 -36.07 6.64 -9.46
C THR A 14 -35.42 6.95 -8.11
N PRO A 15 -34.14 7.37 -8.06
CA PRO A 15 -33.58 7.89 -6.83
C PRO A 15 -33.79 9.41 -6.82
N SER A 16 -34.81 9.88 -6.12
CA SER A 16 -34.81 11.26 -5.63
C SER A 16 -35.47 11.31 -4.25
N ALA A 17 -34.81 10.71 -3.27
CA ALA A 17 -34.84 11.31 -1.96
C ALA A 17 -34.06 12.62 -2.11
N ASP A 18 -34.77 13.74 -2.17
CA ASP A 18 -34.12 15.03 -2.31
C ASP A 18 -33.19 15.27 -1.13
N VAL A 19 -31.95 15.65 -1.43
CA VAL A 19 -30.92 15.90 -0.42
C VAL A 19 -31.36 17.09 0.43
N PRO A 20 -31.35 16.99 1.77
CA PRO A 20 -31.76 18.08 2.64
C PRO A 20 -30.90 19.32 2.38
N ALA A 21 -31.55 20.48 2.31
CA ALA A 21 -30.94 21.76 2.05
C ALA A 21 -31.12 22.68 3.25
N MET A 22 -30.06 23.38 3.66
CA MET A 22 -30.12 24.49 4.62
C MET A 22 -29.81 25.77 3.85
N VAL A 23 -30.82 26.62 3.65
CA VAL A 23 -30.72 27.87 2.91
C VAL A 23 -30.48 29.00 3.90
N LEU A 24 -29.38 29.72 3.72
CA LEU A 24 -29.14 30.99 4.43
C LEU A 24 -29.40 32.16 3.50
N LEU A 25 -30.41 32.98 3.79
CA LEU A 25 -30.62 34.26 3.12
C LEU A 25 -29.97 35.39 3.93
N VAL A 26 -29.18 36.21 3.25
CA VAL A 26 -28.57 37.42 3.80
C VAL A 26 -29.08 38.62 2.98
N ASP A 27 -29.96 39.41 3.60
CA ASP A 27 -30.69 40.50 2.93
C ASP A 27 -31.17 41.49 3.99
N ASP A 28 -31.08 42.80 3.79
CA ASP A 28 -31.55 43.78 4.77
C ASP A 28 -33.07 44.00 4.70
N GLN A 29 -33.71 43.57 3.62
CA GLN A 29 -35.13 43.78 3.36
C GLN A 29 -35.98 42.59 3.82
N THR A 30 -36.73 42.81 4.89
CA THR A 30 -37.67 41.81 5.45
C THR A 30 -38.71 41.30 4.45
N ILE A 31 -39.10 42.11 3.46
CA ILE A 31 -40.04 41.70 2.42
C ILE A 31 -39.47 40.62 1.50
N VAL A 32 -38.17 40.67 1.19
CA VAL A 32 -37.48 39.65 0.39
C VAL A 32 -37.41 38.34 1.18
N ALA A 33 -37.09 38.44 2.47
CA ALA A 33 -37.05 37.29 3.36
C ALA A 33 -38.42 36.58 3.46
N GLU A 34 -39.50 37.34 3.58
CA GLU A 34 -40.85 36.78 3.64
C GLU A 34 -41.27 36.15 2.30
N ALA A 35 -40.90 36.77 1.16
CA ALA A 35 -41.17 36.20 -0.15
C ALA A 35 -40.42 34.86 -0.37
N VAL A 36 -39.12 34.82 -0.04
CA VAL A 36 -38.32 33.58 -0.11
C VAL A 36 -38.87 32.53 0.85
N ARG A 37 -39.20 32.90 2.10
CA ARG A 37 -39.79 31.99 3.09
C ARG A 37 -41.08 31.35 2.55
N ARG A 38 -41.98 32.14 1.96
CA ARG A 38 -43.21 31.63 1.35
C ARG A 38 -42.97 30.74 0.15
N ALA A 39 -41.95 31.03 -0.66
CA ALA A 39 -41.59 30.18 -1.78
C ALA A 39 -41.12 28.78 -1.32
N LEU A 40 -40.48 28.70 -0.15
CA LEU A 40 -39.87 27.48 0.40
C LEU A 40 -40.76 26.73 1.42
N VAL A 41 -41.84 27.32 1.93
CA VAL A 41 -42.62 26.75 3.06
C VAL A 41 -43.22 25.36 2.76
N ASP A 42 -43.62 25.13 1.51
CA ASP A 42 -44.22 23.86 1.07
C ASP A 42 -43.18 22.89 0.48
N GLU A 43 -41.89 23.24 0.51
CA GLU A 43 -40.81 22.42 -0.04
C GLU A 43 -40.19 21.53 1.04
N GLU A 44 -40.57 20.25 1.03
CA GLU A 44 -39.99 19.27 1.94
C GLU A 44 -38.46 19.17 1.79
N GLY A 45 -37.77 19.05 2.93
CA GLY A 45 -36.32 18.92 3.01
C GLY A 45 -35.55 20.21 2.79
N ILE A 46 -36.19 21.38 2.74
CA ILE A 46 -35.52 22.69 2.70
C ILE A 46 -35.76 23.45 4.01
N ASP A 47 -34.71 23.59 4.80
CA ASP A 47 -34.68 24.48 5.96
C ASP A 47 -34.24 25.89 5.54
N PHE A 48 -34.80 26.91 6.18
CA PHE A 48 -34.56 28.31 5.85
C PHE A 48 -34.14 29.13 7.07
N HIS A 49 -33.01 29.82 6.94
CA HIS A 49 -32.48 30.77 7.91
C HIS A 49 -32.33 32.16 7.28
N TYR A 50 -32.69 33.21 8.02
CA TYR A 50 -32.62 34.59 7.56
C TYR A 50 -31.69 35.42 8.44
N CYS A 51 -30.76 36.13 7.81
CA CYS A 51 -29.82 37.04 8.43
C CYS A 51 -30.05 38.47 7.88
N PRO A 52 -30.60 39.39 8.68
CA PRO A 52 -30.92 40.75 8.23
C PRO A 52 -29.71 41.69 8.17
N ARG A 53 -28.57 41.32 8.75
CA ARG A 53 -27.44 42.22 8.94
C ARG A 53 -26.16 41.65 8.34
N SER A 54 -25.42 42.50 7.64
CA SER A 54 -24.20 42.11 6.94
C SER A 54 -23.03 41.77 7.88
N ASP A 55 -23.01 42.32 9.09
CA ASP A 55 -21.98 42.07 10.11
C ASP A 55 -22.09 40.67 10.76
N ASP A 56 -23.30 40.12 10.86
CA ASP A 56 -23.53 38.79 11.44
C ASP A 56 -23.39 37.66 10.41
N ALA A 57 -23.40 37.99 9.12
CA ALA A 57 -23.62 37.05 8.03
C ALA A 57 -22.58 35.90 7.94
N LEU A 58 -21.30 36.17 8.21
CA LEU A 58 -20.26 35.13 8.23
C LEU A 58 -20.41 34.20 9.44
N THR A 59 -20.68 34.77 10.62
CA THR A 59 -20.88 34.01 11.86
C THR A 59 -22.10 33.11 11.72
N THR A 60 -23.23 33.65 11.23
CA THR A 60 -24.44 32.88 10.98
C THR A 60 -24.18 31.74 9.98
N ALA A 61 -23.41 31.97 8.91
CA ALA A 61 -23.07 30.90 7.96
C ALA A 61 -22.25 29.77 8.60
N ILE A 62 -21.32 30.09 9.50
CA ILE A 62 -20.53 29.07 10.20
C ILE A 62 -21.41 28.23 11.15
N GLU A 63 -22.31 28.89 11.87
CA GLU A 63 -23.19 28.24 12.86
C GLU A 63 -24.27 27.39 12.20
N THR A 64 -24.93 27.92 11.17
CA THR A 64 -26.04 27.25 10.48
C THR A 64 -25.58 26.18 9.50
N ARG A 65 -24.31 26.22 9.05
CA ARG A 65 -23.72 25.31 8.05
C ARG A 65 -24.63 25.14 6.83
N PRO A 66 -24.94 26.23 6.11
CA PRO A 66 -25.86 26.17 4.99
C PRO A 66 -25.29 25.33 3.85
N THR A 67 -26.18 24.69 3.10
CA THR A 67 -25.86 24.02 1.85
C THR A 67 -25.90 24.97 0.65
N VAL A 68 -26.51 26.15 0.81
CA VAL A 68 -26.48 27.25 -0.15
C VAL A 68 -26.74 28.58 0.57
N ILE A 69 -26.05 29.63 0.14
CA ILE A 69 -26.24 31.01 0.63
C ILE A 69 -26.89 31.83 -0.49
N LEU A 70 -27.98 32.53 -0.15
CA LEU A 70 -28.58 33.57 -0.98
C LEU A 70 -28.09 34.92 -0.44
N GLN A 71 -27.24 35.62 -1.20
CA GLN A 71 -26.58 36.84 -0.74
C GLN A 71 -27.11 38.06 -1.50
N ASP A 72 -27.65 39.05 -0.81
CA ASP A 72 -27.93 40.34 -1.44
C ASP A 72 -26.64 41.08 -1.80
N LEU A 73 -26.63 41.76 -2.94
CA LEU A 73 -25.53 42.63 -3.34
C LEU A 73 -25.53 43.97 -2.61
N VAL A 74 -26.71 44.56 -2.40
CA VAL A 74 -26.80 45.95 -1.93
C VAL A 74 -27.34 45.95 -0.51
N MET A 75 -26.44 46.00 0.46
CA MET A 75 -26.77 46.05 1.89
C MET A 75 -26.14 47.26 2.58
N PRO A 76 -26.76 47.79 3.65
CA PRO A 76 -26.14 48.78 4.52
C PRO A 76 -24.86 48.24 5.16
N GLY A 77 -23.83 49.08 5.20
CA GLY A 77 -22.54 48.73 5.79
C GLY A 77 -21.62 48.01 4.81
N ILE A 78 -21.55 46.68 4.92
CA ILE A 78 -20.67 45.85 4.08
C ILE A 78 -21.38 45.50 2.78
N ASP A 79 -20.72 45.82 1.66
CA ASP A 79 -21.18 45.45 0.32
C ASP A 79 -21.23 43.92 0.13
N GLY A 80 -22.25 43.42 -0.57
CA GLY A 80 -22.50 42.00 -0.73
C GLY A 80 -21.35 41.25 -1.42
N LEU A 81 -20.65 41.88 -2.38
CA LEU A 81 -19.46 41.25 -3.00
C LEU A 81 -18.30 41.08 -2.01
N SER A 82 -18.20 41.97 -1.02
CA SER A 82 -17.21 41.84 0.05
C SER A 82 -17.54 40.67 0.99
N LEU A 83 -18.83 40.39 1.22
CA LEU A 83 -19.27 39.18 1.92
C LEU A 83 -18.98 37.91 1.13
N VAL A 84 -19.24 37.88 -0.18
CA VAL A 84 -18.87 36.75 -1.06
C VAL A 84 -17.40 36.38 -0.91
N LYS A 85 -16.51 37.39 -0.97
CA LYS A 85 -15.06 37.19 -0.77
C LYS A 85 -14.74 36.67 0.64
N SER A 86 -15.44 37.16 1.66
CA SER A 86 -15.27 36.74 3.04
C SER A 86 -15.65 35.27 3.25
N TYR A 87 -16.74 34.81 2.63
CA TYR A 87 -17.10 33.39 2.63
C TYR A 87 -16.03 32.53 1.96
N ARG A 88 -15.52 32.95 0.79
CA ARG A 88 -14.46 32.23 0.06
C ARG A 88 -13.13 32.17 0.81
N ALA A 89 -12.82 33.19 1.61
CA ALA A 89 -11.61 33.19 2.44
C ALA A 89 -11.70 32.22 3.63
N ASN A 90 -12.89 32.00 4.18
CA ASN A 90 -13.10 31.20 5.39
C ASN A 90 -13.16 29.68 5.08
N ALA A 91 -12.42 28.86 5.84
CA ALA A 91 -12.37 27.41 5.63
C ALA A 91 -13.71 26.69 5.81
N ALA A 92 -14.61 27.21 6.66
CA ALA A 92 -15.90 26.58 6.95
C ALA A 92 -16.96 26.87 5.88
N THR A 93 -16.82 27.94 5.10
CA THR A 93 -17.83 28.40 4.13
C THR A 93 -17.32 28.50 2.70
N ARG A 94 -16.01 28.34 2.46
CA ARG A 94 -15.41 28.53 1.13
C ARG A 94 -16.03 27.70 0.03
N ASP A 95 -16.48 26.49 0.34
CA ASP A 95 -17.03 25.56 -0.63
C ASP A 95 -18.56 25.64 -0.71
N VAL A 96 -19.22 26.38 0.19
CA VAL A 96 -20.67 26.57 0.19
C VAL A 96 -21.06 27.38 -1.06
N PRO A 97 -22.00 26.88 -1.88
CA PRO A 97 -22.49 27.62 -3.04
C PRO A 97 -23.14 28.94 -2.63
N ILE A 98 -22.86 30.01 -3.39
CA ILE A 98 -23.42 31.34 -3.17
C ILE A 98 -24.18 31.76 -4.42
N ILE A 99 -25.47 32.03 -4.25
CA ILE A 99 -26.35 32.62 -5.26
C ILE A 99 -26.53 34.08 -4.88
N VAL A 100 -26.12 35.00 -5.75
CA VAL A 100 -26.25 36.42 -5.46
C VAL A 100 -27.58 36.95 -5.96
N LEU A 101 -28.25 37.74 -5.13
CA LEU A 101 -29.54 38.36 -5.42
C LEU A 101 -29.32 39.84 -5.76
N SER A 102 -29.94 40.31 -6.85
CA SER A 102 -29.83 41.69 -7.31
C SER A 102 -31.20 42.25 -7.69
N THR A 103 -31.37 43.57 -7.67
CA THR A 103 -32.62 44.23 -8.07
C THR A 103 -32.80 44.32 -9.59
N GLN A 104 -31.73 44.32 -10.37
CA GLN A 104 -31.76 44.43 -11.83
C GLN A 104 -30.77 43.47 -12.49
N GLU A 105 -31.03 43.08 -13.75
CA GLU A 105 -30.09 42.29 -14.52
C GLU A 105 -29.07 43.19 -15.24
N GLU A 106 -28.00 43.55 -14.54
CA GLU A 106 -26.89 44.31 -15.11
C GLU A 106 -25.69 43.40 -15.44
N PRO A 107 -25.23 43.34 -16.70
CA PRO A 107 -24.13 42.47 -17.10
C PRO A 107 -22.83 42.70 -16.33
N VAL A 108 -22.53 43.96 -15.99
CA VAL A 108 -21.31 44.35 -15.27
C VAL A 108 -21.33 43.80 -13.84
N ILE A 109 -22.46 43.95 -13.15
CA ILE A 109 -22.65 43.46 -11.78
C ILE A 109 -22.61 41.93 -11.75
N LYS A 110 -23.30 41.28 -12.70
CA LYS A 110 -23.28 39.82 -12.85
C LYS A 110 -21.85 39.30 -13.04
N SER A 111 -21.08 39.93 -13.92
CA SER A 111 -19.67 39.58 -14.14
C SER A 111 -18.82 39.73 -12.87
N ALA A 112 -18.99 40.83 -12.14
CA ALA A 112 -18.29 41.07 -10.88
C ALA A 112 -18.64 40.04 -9.79
N ALA A 113 -19.90 39.62 -9.71
CA ALA A 113 -20.37 38.59 -8.79
C ALA A 113 -19.67 37.24 -9.01
N PHE A 114 -19.63 36.75 -10.26
CA PHE A 114 -18.91 35.52 -10.58
C PHE A 114 -17.41 35.65 -10.32
N ALA A 115 -16.80 36.80 -10.65
CA ALA A 115 -15.37 37.05 -10.38
C ALA A 115 -15.05 37.09 -8.88
N ALA A 116 -16.00 37.50 -8.03
CA ALA A 116 -15.86 37.47 -6.57
C ALA A 116 -16.02 36.05 -5.99
N GLY A 117 -16.50 35.08 -6.77
CA GLY A 117 -16.65 33.69 -6.39
C GLY A 117 -18.10 33.22 -6.20
N ALA A 118 -19.09 33.98 -6.65
CA ALA A 118 -20.47 33.50 -6.71
C ALA A 118 -20.62 32.32 -7.69
N ASN A 119 -21.53 31.40 -7.37
CA ASN A 119 -21.85 30.26 -8.21
C ASN A 119 -23.02 30.55 -9.15
N ASP A 120 -23.85 31.53 -8.80
CA ASP A 120 -25.05 31.86 -9.55
C ASP A 120 -25.55 33.28 -9.26
N TYR A 121 -26.49 33.74 -10.07
CA TYR A 121 -27.06 35.09 -10.00
C TYR A 121 -28.57 35.05 -10.27
N LEU A 122 -29.35 35.71 -9.42
CA LEU A 122 -30.80 35.83 -9.54
C LEU A 122 -31.27 37.27 -9.36
N VAL A 123 -32.30 37.65 -10.12
CA VAL A 123 -32.99 38.94 -9.96
C VAL A 123 -34.11 38.80 -8.92
N LYS A 124 -34.23 39.78 -8.03
CA LYS A 124 -35.26 39.85 -6.99
C LYS A 124 -36.58 40.37 -7.57
N LEU A 125 -37.74 39.75 -7.29
CA LEU A 125 -37.96 38.47 -6.62
C LEU A 125 -38.07 37.36 -7.68
N PRO A 126 -37.32 36.24 -7.57
CA PRO A 126 -37.38 35.17 -8.55
C PRO A 126 -38.68 34.38 -8.44
N ASP A 127 -39.06 33.72 -9.54
CA ASP A 127 -40.17 32.77 -9.53
C ASP A 127 -39.87 31.58 -8.59
N ARG A 128 -40.91 31.06 -7.91
CA ARG A 128 -40.79 29.96 -6.95
C ARG A 128 -40.12 28.74 -7.58
N ILE A 129 -40.51 28.38 -8.80
CA ILE A 129 -39.99 27.19 -9.49
C ILE A 129 -38.50 27.37 -9.76
N GLU A 130 -38.09 28.55 -10.24
CA GLU A 130 -36.68 28.85 -10.53
C GLU A 130 -35.83 28.85 -9.25
N LEU A 131 -36.30 29.51 -8.19
CA LEU A 131 -35.58 29.62 -6.93
C LEU A 131 -35.33 28.23 -6.30
N VAL A 132 -36.38 27.41 -6.20
CA VAL A 132 -36.29 26.06 -5.64
C VAL A 132 -35.35 25.19 -6.48
N ALA A 133 -35.46 25.24 -7.81
CA ALA A 133 -34.60 24.47 -8.70
C ALA A 133 -33.11 24.78 -8.48
N ARG A 134 -32.75 26.07 -8.36
CA ARG A 134 -31.35 26.49 -8.12
C ARG A 134 -30.88 26.11 -6.72
N ILE A 135 -31.71 26.29 -5.69
CA ILE A 135 -31.40 25.87 -4.32
C ILE A 135 -31.10 24.36 -4.26
N ARG A 136 -31.99 23.52 -4.83
CA ARG A 136 -31.81 22.07 -4.83
C ARG A 136 -30.59 21.65 -5.64
N TYR A 137 -30.34 22.27 -6.80
CA TYR A 137 -29.16 21.98 -7.63
C TYR A 137 -27.86 22.25 -6.88
N HIS A 138 -27.70 23.46 -6.32
CA HIS A 138 -26.48 23.87 -5.63
C HIS A 138 -26.27 23.09 -4.33
N SER A 139 -27.33 22.91 -3.54
CA SER A 139 -27.27 22.13 -2.29
C SER A 139 -26.85 20.68 -2.56
N ARG A 140 -27.44 20.03 -3.58
CA ARG A 140 -27.04 18.67 -3.97
C ARG A 140 -25.60 18.59 -4.43
N SER A 141 -25.14 19.56 -5.22
CA SER A 141 -23.74 19.63 -5.67
C SER A 141 -22.77 19.73 -4.50
N TYR A 142 -23.09 20.58 -3.51
CA TYR A 142 -22.27 20.75 -2.32
C TYR A 142 -22.25 19.48 -1.44
N MET A 143 -23.41 18.87 -1.21
CA MET A 143 -23.48 17.63 -0.43
C MET A 143 -22.74 16.47 -1.10
N ASN A 144 -22.83 16.35 -2.42
CA ASN A 144 -22.05 15.37 -3.18
C ASN A 144 -20.53 15.62 -3.05
N LEU A 145 -20.10 16.89 -3.04
CA LEU A 145 -18.69 17.24 -2.81
C LEU A 145 -18.23 16.78 -1.43
N LEU A 146 -18.99 17.08 -0.37
CA LEU A 146 -18.65 16.66 0.99
C LEU A 146 -18.59 15.13 1.14
N GLN A 147 -19.58 14.42 0.62
CA GLN A 147 -19.62 12.95 0.64
C GLN A 147 -18.43 12.35 -0.12
N ARG A 148 -18.09 12.92 -1.27
CA ARG A 148 -16.94 12.48 -2.07
C ARG A 148 -15.63 12.66 -1.29
N ASP A 149 -15.44 13.80 -0.66
CA ASP A 149 -14.21 14.10 0.07
C ASP A 149 -14.07 13.21 1.33
N GLU A 150 -15.17 12.93 2.03
CA GLU A 150 -15.21 11.96 3.13
C GLU A 150 -14.85 10.55 2.65
N ALA A 151 -15.47 10.10 1.55
CA ALA A 151 -15.19 8.79 0.96
C ALA A 151 -13.72 8.65 0.54
N TYR A 152 -13.13 9.68 -0.06
CA TYR A 152 -11.71 9.67 -0.42
C TYR A 152 -10.79 9.58 0.79
N ARG A 153 -11.11 10.27 1.90
CA ARG A 153 -10.33 10.18 3.14
C ARG A 153 -10.40 8.79 3.74
N ALA A 154 -11.60 8.21 3.82
CA ALA A 154 -11.80 6.85 4.34
C ALA A 154 -11.06 5.81 3.47
N LEU A 155 -11.14 5.94 2.15
CA LEU A 155 -10.44 5.05 1.21
C LEU A 155 -8.92 5.10 1.40
N ARG A 156 -8.33 6.29 1.52
CA ARG A 156 -6.89 6.43 1.74
C ARG A 156 -6.44 5.76 3.05
N GLN A 157 -7.18 5.95 4.13
CA GLN A 157 -6.87 5.31 5.42
C GLN A 157 -6.92 3.79 5.31
N SER A 158 -7.95 3.25 4.66
CA SER A 158 -8.08 1.80 4.45
C SER A 158 -6.95 1.23 3.60
N GLN A 159 -6.56 1.92 2.52
CA GLN A 159 -5.43 1.51 1.68
C GLN A 159 -4.11 1.46 2.45
N GLN A 160 -3.87 2.45 3.31
CA GLN A 160 -2.66 2.48 4.13
C GLN A 160 -2.63 1.32 5.13
N GLN A 161 -3.74 1.07 5.84
CA GLN A 161 -3.85 -0.05 6.77
C GLN A 161 -3.64 -1.40 6.07
N LEU A 162 -4.21 -1.57 4.87
CA LEU A 162 -4.03 -2.77 4.07
C LEU A 162 -2.58 -2.99 3.66
N LEU A 163 -1.87 -1.92 3.30
CA LEU A 163 -0.45 -1.98 2.95
C LEU A 163 0.40 -2.39 4.15
N GLU A 164 0.21 -1.76 5.31
CA GLU A 164 0.91 -2.07 6.55
C GLU A 164 0.67 -3.52 6.98
N ALA A 165 -0.58 -3.98 6.94
CA ALA A 165 -0.93 -5.36 7.25
C ALA A 165 -0.29 -6.37 6.27
N ASN A 166 -0.22 -6.05 4.98
CA ASN A 166 0.45 -6.90 3.99
C ASN A 166 1.96 -6.98 4.20
N LEU A 167 2.60 -5.87 4.54
CA LEU A 167 4.03 -5.85 4.83
C LEU A 167 4.34 -6.69 6.08
N GLU A 168 3.54 -6.54 7.13
CA GLU A 168 3.74 -7.32 8.35
C GLU A 168 3.46 -8.81 8.12
N LEU A 169 2.40 -9.14 7.37
CA LEU A 169 2.13 -10.53 7.01
C LEU A 169 3.30 -11.13 6.23
N ARG A 170 3.84 -10.42 5.22
CA ARG A 170 5.01 -10.87 4.46
C ARG A 170 6.23 -11.09 5.35
N ARG A 171 6.47 -10.19 6.32
CA ARG A 171 7.58 -10.32 7.27
C ARG A 171 7.40 -11.56 8.14
N LEU A 172 6.22 -11.77 8.71
CA LEU A 172 5.89 -12.91 9.56
C LEU A 172 5.93 -14.24 8.80
N THR A 173 5.52 -14.23 7.53
CA THR A 173 5.42 -15.45 6.74
C THR A 173 6.75 -15.83 6.11
N HIS A 174 7.54 -14.88 5.59
CA HIS A 174 8.69 -15.19 4.74
C HIS A 174 10.06 -14.90 5.37
N SER A 175 10.14 -14.16 6.48
CA SER A 175 11.42 -13.81 7.10
C SER A 175 11.73 -14.64 8.35
N ASP A 176 13.01 -14.84 8.64
CA ASP A 176 13.53 -15.35 9.91
C ASP A 176 13.55 -14.23 10.95
N GLY A 177 12.99 -14.50 12.14
CA GLY A 177 12.82 -13.49 13.18
C GLY A 177 14.12 -12.99 13.81
N LEU A 178 15.24 -13.73 13.70
CA LEU A 178 16.52 -13.32 14.27
C LEU A 178 17.37 -12.55 13.26
N THR A 179 17.49 -13.06 12.04
CA THR A 179 18.46 -12.58 11.05
C THR A 179 17.86 -11.64 10.02
N GLY A 180 16.54 -11.64 9.84
CA GLY A 180 15.85 -10.85 8.82
C GLY A 180 15.96 -11.41 7.41
N LEU A 181 16.79 -12.44 7.18
CA LEU A 181 16.82 -13.19 5.92
C LEU A 181 15.51 -13.95 5.70
N SER A 182 15.35 -14.53 4.52
CA SER A 182 14.23 -15.45 4.29
C SER A 182 14.27 -16.62 5.27
N ASN A 183 13.10 -17.10 5.70
CA ASN A 183 13.03 -18.32 6.50
C ASN A 183 13.06 -19.56 5.60
N ARG A 184 13.29 -20.73 6.23
CA ARG A 184 13.32 -22.03 5.54
C ARG A 184 12.07 -22.32 4.72
N ARG A 185 10.88 -21.98 5.22
CA ARG A 185 9.63 -22.24 4.49
C ARG A 185 9.60 -21.49 3.16
N TYR A 186 9.97 -20.20 3.18
CA TYR A 186 10.03 -19.41 1.96
C TYR A 186 11.15 -19.86 1.02
N LEU A 187 12.31 -20.29 1.56
CA LEU A 187 13.37 -20.91 0.79
C LEU A 187 12.87 -22.15 0.02
N ASP A 188 12.15 -23.05 0.68
CA ASP A 188 11.64 -24.28 0.06
C ASP A 188 10.65 -23.95 -1.08
N GLU A 189 9.74 -23.00 -0.84
CA GLU A 189 8.79 -22.51 -1.85
C GLU A 189 9.48 -21.86 -3.05
N TYR A 190 10.49 -21.02 -2.78
CA TYR A 190 11.27 -20.33 -3.81
C TYR A 190 12.10 -21.31 -4.63
N LEU A 191 12.81 -22.22 -3.98
CA LEU A 191 13.62 -23.25 -4.63
C LEU A 191 12.75 -24.16 -5.53
N ALA A 192 11.56 -24.55 -5.07
CA ALA A 192 10.61 -25.33 -5.88
C ALA A 192 10.07 -24.55 -7.09
N ALA A 193 9.90 -23.23 -6.96
CA ALA A 193 9.50 -22.36 -8.07
C ALA A 193 10.63 -22.24 -9.11
N GLU A 194 11.86 -21.99 -8.67
CA GLU A 194 13.02 -21.86 -9.55
C GLU A 194 13.43 -23.19 -10.16
N TRP A 195 13.25 -24.32 -9.47
CA TRP A 195 13.43 -25.65 -10.05
C TRP A 195 12.53 -25.88 -11.26
N ARG A 196 11.23 -25.56 -11.12
CA ARG A 196 10.26 -25.65 -12.23
C ARG A 196 10.60 -24.69 -13.37
N ARG A 197 11.14 -23.50 -13.05
CA ARG A 197 11.61 -22.53 -14.06
C ARG A 197 12.81 -23.07 -14.81
N GLY A 198 13.84 -23.54 -14.11
CA GLY A 198 15.04 -24.14 -14.68
C GLY A 198 14.74 -25.34 -15.57
N THR A 199 13.74 -26.17 -15.22
CA THR A 199 13.29 -27.26 -16.09
C THR A 199 12.73 -26.78 -17.43
N ARG A 200 11.93 -25.69 -17.42
CA ARG A 200 11.33 -25.14 -18.66
C ARG A 200 12.36 -24.43 -19.52
N GLU A 201 13.25 -23.67 -18.89
CA GLU A 201 14.22 -22.81 -19.57
C GLU A 201 15.53 -23.54 -19.89
N ARG A 202 15.74 -24.75 -19.34
CA ARG A 202 17.00 -25.50 -19.38
C ARG A 202 18.18 -24.67 -18.88
N SER A 203 17.94 -23.88 -17.83
CA SER A 203 18.93 -23.04 -17.18
C SER A 203 19.50 -23.73 -15.94
N GLU A 204 20.77 -23.43 -15.64
CA GLU A 204 21.44 -23.91 -14.43
C GLU A 204 20.83 -23.27 -13.18
N LEU A 205 20.63 -24.07 -12.14
CA LEU A 205 20.23 -23.60 -10.81
C LEU A 205 21.31 -24.01 -9.82
N SER A 206 21.83 -23.02 -9.09
CA SER A 206 22.87 -23.22 -8.09
C SER A 206 22.33 -23.01 -6.67
N LEU A 207 22.85 -23.79 -5.73
CA LEU A 207 22.57 -23.69 -4.30
C LEU A 207 23.89 -23.68 -3.53
N LEU A 208 24.03 -22.78 -2.56
CA LEU A 208 25.05 -22.84 -1.52
C LEU A 208 24.38 -23.15 -0.18
N MET A 209 24.94 -24.12 0.54
CA MET A 209 24.68 -24.40 1.95
C MET A 209 25.88 -23.88 2.75
N ILE A 210 25.59 -23.08 3.79
CA ILE A 210 26.59 -22.34 4.56
C ILE A 210 26.37 -22.68 6.03
N ASP A 211 27.46 -22.97 6.74
CA ASP A 211 27.42 -23.25 8.17
C ASP A 211 28.52 -22.50 8.92
N VAL A 212 28.19 -22.01 10.12
CA VAL A 212 29.15 -21.30 10.97
C VAL A 212 30.05 -22.28 11.70
N ASP A 213 31.33 -22.20 11.42
CA ASP A 213 32.33 -23.10 11.97
C ASP A 213 32.40 -22.97 13.50
N ASN A 214 32.40 -24.11 14.20
CA ASN A 214 32.54 -24.18 15.65
C ASN A 214 31.47 -23.39 16.44
N PHE A 215 30.29 -23.10 15.86
CA PHE A 215 29.30 -22.21 16.49
C PHE A 215 28.77 -22.70 17.85
N LYS A 216 28.59 -24.01 18.04
CA LYS A 216 28.24 -24.56 19.36
C LYS A 216 29.29 -24.19 20.42
N LEU A 217 30.58 -24.37 20.10
CA LEU A 217 31.68 -24.01 20.98
C LEU A 217 31.75 -22.50 21.24
N TYR A 218 31.43 -21.69 20.23
CA TYR A 218 31.28 -20.25 20.40
C TYR A 218 30.19 -19.91 21.42
N ASN A 219 29.00 -20.50 21.29
CA ASN A 219 27.89 -20.28 22.23
C ASN A 219 28.22 -20.74 23.65
N ASP A 220 28.87 -21.89 23.78
CA ASP A 220 29.29 -22.42 25.09
C ASP A 220 30.32 -21.49 25.78
N THR A 221 31.10 -20.73 25.00
CA THR A 221 32.11 -19.80 25.51
C THR A 221 31.56 -18.40 25.79
N TYR A 222 30.76 -17.85 24.88
CA TYR A 222 30.38 -16.43 24.87
C TYR A 222 28.88 -16.19 25.16
N GLY A 223 28.11 -17.26 25.31
CA GLY A 223 26.66 -17.23 25.53
C GLY A 223 25.83 -17.00 24.26
N HIS A 224 24.58 -17.47 24.31
CA HIS A 224 23.66 -17.43 23.17
C HIS A 224 23.37 -16.02 22.64
N VAL A 225 23.31 -15.01 23.51
CA VAL A 225 23.08 -13.60 23.08
C VAL A 225 24.22 -13.11 22.18
N SER A 226 25.46 -13.49 22.49
CA SER A 226 26.62 -13.19 21.65
C SER A 226 26.57 -13.97 20.33
N GLY A 227 26.13 -15.23 20.37
CA GLY A 227 25.91 -16.04 19.18
C GLY A 227 24.86 -15.44 18.24
N ASP A 228 23.73 -14.98 18.80
CA ASP A 228 22.68 -14.29 18.05
C ASP A 228 23.20 -13.04 17.34
N SER A 229 24.08 -12.28 17.99
CA SER A 229 24.75 -11.12 17.38
C SER A 229 25.66 -11.54 16.21
N VAL A 230 26.40 -12.64 16.35
CA VAL A 230 27.22 -13.20 15.25
C VAL A 230 26.35 -13.62 14.07
N LEU A 231 25.26 -14.36 14.32
CA LEU A 231 24.36 -14.80 13.25
C LEU A 231 23.74 -13.62 12.50
N LYS A 232 23.37 -12.53 13.18
CA LYS A 232 22.88 -11.29 12.55
C LYS A 232 23.93 -10.65 11.65
N GLN A 233 25.18 -10.59 12.09
CA GLN A 233 26.27 -9.99 11.31
C GLN A 233 26.63 -10.84 10.08
N ILE A 234 26.65 -12.16 10.23
CA ILE A 234 26.86 -13.10 9.12
C ILE A 234 25.72 -12.97 8.11
N ALA A 235 24.47 -12.97 8.57
CA ALA A 235 23.30 -12.80 7.71
C ALA A 235 23.34 -11.52 6.87
N SER A 236 23.59 -10.37 7.51
CA SER A 236 23.73 -9.08 6.81
C SER A 236 24.91 -9.08 5.83
N THR A 237 25.97 -9.82 6.12
CA THR A 237 27.14 -9.96 5.25
C THR A 237 26.84 -10.82 4.03
N ILE A 238 26.13 -11.94 4.20
CA ILE A 238 25.62 -12.77 3.10
C ILE A 238 24.73 -11.91 2.19
N GLU A 239 23.76 -11.20 2.76
CA GLU A 239 22.82 -10.37 2.01
C GLU A 239 23.53 -9.31 1.15
N ARG A 240 24.51 -8.61 1.72
CA ARG A 240 25.30 -7.59 1.02
C ARG A 240 26.18 -8.15 -0.11
N CYS A 241 26.52 -9.44 -0.05
CA CYS A 241 27.31 -10.08 -1.10
C CYS A 241 26.48 -10.40 -2.35
N LEU A 242 25.18 -10.57 -2.21
CA LEU A 242 24.24 -10.82 -3.31
C LEU A 242 24.15 -9.57 -4.17
N GLY A 243 24.20 -9.75 -5.49
CA GLY A 243 24.29 -8.63 -6.43
C GLY A 243 23.35 -8.71 -7.62
N GLN A 244 22.67 -9.85 -7.83
CA GLN A 244 21.79 -10.06 -8.99
C GLN A 244 20.31 -10.04 -8.59
N SER A 245 19.48 -9.55 -9.52
CA SER A 245 18.03 -9.68 -9.41
C SER A 245 17.63 -11.15 -9.53
N GLY A 246 17.34 -11.80 -8.40
CA GLY A 246 16.89 -13.18 -8.36
C GLY A 246 17.63 -14.07 -7.36
N ASP A 247 18.77 -13.65 -6.81
CA ASP A 247 19.39 -14.45 -5.75
C ASP A 247 18.56 -14.36 -4.46
N LEU A 248 18.46 -15.48 -3.73
CA LEU A 248 17.77 -15.55 -2.44
C LEU A 248 18.70 -16.07 -1.35
N ALA A 249 18.89 -15.29 -0.29
CA ALA A 249 19.49 -15.78 0.95
C ALA A 249 18.43 -16.08 2.01
N ALA A 250 18.62 -17.19 2.70
CA ALA A 250 17.74 -17.66 3.76
C ALA A 250 18.53 -18.20 4.94
N ARG A 251 17.93 -18.15 6.14
CA ARG A 251 18.38 -18.96 7.27
C ARG A 251 17.70 -20.32 7.19
N PHE A 252 18.51 -21.36 7.03
CA PHE A 252 18.04 -22.74 6.90
C PHE A 252 17.61 -23.30 8.25
N GLY A 253 18.35 -22.98 9.31
CA GLY A 253 18.02 -23.33 10.70
C GLY A 253 19.24 -23.23 11.60
N GLY A 254 19.08 -22.85 12.88
CA GLY A 254 20.22 -22.72 13.79
C GLY A 254 21.30 -21.78 13.25
N GLU A 255 22.49 -22.31 13.01
CA GLU A 255 23.66 -21.66 12.43
C GLU A 255 23.81 -21.83 10.91
N GLU A 256 22.84 -22.47 10.26
CA GLU A 256 22.89 -22.78 8.83
C GLU A 256 22.15 -21.73 8.00
N PHE A 257 22.76 -21.37 6.88
CA PHE A 257 22.23 -20.46 5.87
C PHE A 257 22.24 -21.12 4.50
N ALA A 258 21.39 -20.64 3.60
CA ALA A 258 21.33 -21.10 2.23
C ALA A 258 21.26 -19.92 1.26
N VAL A 259 21.86 -20.08 0.08
CA VAL A 259 21.78 -19.12 -1.02
C VAL A 259 21.37 -19.83 -2.30
N VAL A 260 20.23 -19.44 -2.87
CA VAL A 260 19.74 -19.93 -4.17
C VAL A 260 20.08 -18.92 -5.24
N MET A 261 20.72 -19.37 -6.33
CA MET A 261 21.10 -18.53 -7.47
C MET A 261 20.55 -19.14 -8.77
N PRO A 262 19.46 -18.58 -9.32
CA PRO A 262 18.93 -18.98 -10.63
C PRO A 262 19.92 -18.64 -11.76
N ALA A 263 19.86 -19.40 -12.86
CA ALA A 263 20.68 -19.21 -14.07
C ALA A 263 22.18 -19.02 -13.80
N THR A 264 22.71 -19.70 -12.77
CA THR A 264 24.08 -19.49 -12.27
C THR A 264 24.89 -20.76 -12.41
N SER A 265 26.09 -20.63 -12.98
CA SER A 265 27.01 -21.74 -13.24
C SER A 265 27.81 -22.15 -12.00
N PRO A 266 28.36 -23.39 -11.96
CA PRO A 266 29.19 -23.83 -10.83
C PRO A 266 30.39 -22.92 -10.54
N GLY A 267 31.00 -22.35 -11.58
CA GLY A 267 32.10 -21.41 -11.44
C GLY A 267 31.67 -20.10 -10.78
N ALA A 268 30.52 -19.55 -11.20
CA ALA A 268 29.96 -18.33 -10.60
C ALA A 268 29.50 -18.57 -9.15
N ALA A 269 28.88 -19.73 -8.88
CA ALA A 269 28.50 -20.13 -7.53
C ALA A 269 29.72 -20.23 -6.60
N ARG A 270 30.83 -20.81 -7.08
CA ARG A 270 32.10 -20.84 -6.34
C ARG A 270 32.62 -19.44 -6.02
N LEU A 271 32.62 -18.54 -6.99
CA LEU A 271 33.08 -17.16 -6.80
C LEU A 271 32.23 -16.41 -5.77
N LEU A 272 30.90 -16.57 -5.80
CA LEU A 272 30.02 -15.98 -4.79
C LEU A 272 30.27 -16.61 -3.41
N GLY A 273 30.43 -17.93 -3.33
CA GLY A 273 30.80 -18.62 -2.10
C GLY A 273 32.09 -18.06 -1.50
N GLU A 274 33.15 -17.92 -2.30
CA GLU A 274 34.43 -17.38 -1.81
C GLU A 274 34.31 -15.92 -1.39
N LYS A 275 33.54 -15.12 -2.13
CA LYS A 275 33.23 -13.74 -1.75
C LYS A 275 32.55 -13.67 -0.38
N ILE A 276 31.54 -14.51 -0.15
CA ILE A 276 30.82 -14.57 1.14
C ILE A 276 31.78 -15.02 2.25
N ARG A 277 32.56 -16.08 2.02
CA ARG A 277 33.53 -16.62 2.99
C ARG A 277 34.54 -15.57 3.42
N LEU A 278 35.19 -14.91 2.47
CA LEU A 278 36.17 -13.86 2.71
C LEU A 278 35.53 -12.64 3.41
N ALA A 279 34.31 -12.27 3.05
CA ALA A 279 33.60 -11.15 3.68
C ALA A 279 33.26 -11.43 5.15
N VAL A 280 32.88 -12.66 5.49
CA VAL A 280 32.62 -13.06 6.88
C VAL A 280 33.92 -13.10 7.68
N GLU A 281 34.99 -13.68 7.12
CA GLU A 281 36.32 -13.69 7.74
C GLU A 281 36.85 -12.26 7.99
N ALA A 282 36.57 -11.32 7.08
CA ALA A 282 36.93 -9.91 7.22
C ALA A 282 36.19 -9.16 8.34
N LEU A 283 35.09 -9.71 8.89
CA LEU A 283 34.45 -9.14 10.08
C LEU A 283 35.33 -9.25 11.34
N GLN A 284 36.31 -10.16 11.34
CA GLN A 284 37.26 -10.37 12.43
C GLN A 284 36.57 -10.59 13.80
N LEU A 285 35.42 -11.28 13.80
CA LEU A 285 34.67 -11.59 15.00
C LEU A 285 35.44 -12.59 15.85
N ARG A 286 35.86 -12.20 17.05
CA ARG A 286 36.76 -13.00 17.89
C ARG A 286 36.15 -14.33 18.31
N HIS A 287 36.86 -15.43 18.07
CA HIS A 287 36.55 -16.77 18.58
C HIS A 287 37.83 -17.45 19.06
N ALA A 288 38.11 -17.38 20.37
CA ALA A 288 39.39 -17.82 20.95
C ALA A 288 39.61 -19.34 20.96
N HIS A 289 38.56 -20.12 20.71
CA HIS A 289 38.59 -21.59 20.72
C HIS A 289 38.25 -22.18 19.34
N SER A 290 38.30 -21.37 18.27
CA SER A 290 38.02 -21.88 16.93
C SER A 290 39.12 -22.84 16.47
N SER A 291 38.73 -23.85 15.69
CA SER A 291 39.70 -24.74 15.04
C SER A 291 40.34 -24.12 13.78
N THR A 292 39.83 -22.97 13.33
CA THR A 292 40.24 -22.28 12.10
C THR A 292 41.06 -21.00 12.36
N GLY A 293 41.36 -20.67 13.62
CA GLY A 293 42.08 -19.47 14.00
C GLY A 293 41.49 -18.80 15.24
N ASN A 294 41.58 -17.46 15.32
CA ASN A 294 41.07 -16.67 16.44
C ASN A 294 39.77 -15.91 16.09
N THR A 295 39.14 -16.25 14.97
CA THR A 295 37.95 -15.57 14.46
C THR A 295 36.87 -16.57 14.03
N VAL A 296 35.62 -16.11 13.98
CA VAL A 296 34.50 -16.85 13.40
C VAL A 296 34.72 -16.99 11.90
N THR A 297 34.53 -18.20 11.38
CA THR A 297 34.61 -18.54 9.96
C THR A 297 33.37 -19.32 9.54
N ILE A 298 33.19 -19.52 8.24
CA ILE A 298 32.09 -20.32 7.69
C ILE A 298 32.64 -21.35 6.70
N SER A 299 32.01 -22.52 6.69
CA SER A 299 32.20 -23.54 5.66
C SER A 299 31.03 -23.48 4.68
N ILE A 300 31.32 -23.63 3.38
CA ILE A 300 30.32 -23.51 2.31
C ILE A 300 30.40 -24.74 1.41
N GLY A 301 29.26 -25.37 1.18
CA GLY A 301 29.07 -26.40 0.15
C GLY A 301 28.14 -25.90 -0.94
N GLY A 302 28.55 -25.99 -2.19
CA GLY A 302 27.73 -25.60 -3.33
C GLY A 302 27.44 -26.74 -4.28
N ALA A 303 26.34 -26.64 -5.02
CA ALA A 303 26.04 -27.52 -6.13
C ALA A 303 25.27 -26.76 -7.21
N SER A 304 25.38 -27.21 -8.45
CA SER A 304 24.72 -26.61 -9.61
C SER A 304 24.17 -27.71 -10.51
N ILE A 305 22.91 -27.59 -10.90
CA ILE A 305 22.22 -28.59 -11.72
C ILE A 305 21.37 -27.87 -12.77
N VAL A 306 21.32 -28.40 -13.99
CA VAL A 306 20.26 -28.07 -14.96
C VAL A 306 19.08 -29.00 -14.69
N PRO A 307 17.96 -28.52 -14.11
CA PRO A 307 16.85 -29.39 -13.75
C PRO A 307 16.22 -30.05 -14.99
N THR A 308 15.87 -31.33 -14.90
CA THR A 308 15.19 -32.06 -15.97
C THR A 308 13.85 -32.63 -15.49
N PRO A 309 12.88 -32.88 -16.41
CA PRO A 309 11.61 -33.49 -16.02
C PRO A 309 11.81 -34.82 -15.29
N GLY A 310 11.17 -34.98 -14.13
CA GLY A 310 11.26 -36.18 -13.30
C GLY A 310 12.37 -36.14 -12.23
N LEU A 311 13.36 -35.25 -12.35
CA LEU A 311 14.40 -35.09 -11.34
C LEU A 311 13.86 -34.30 -10.12
N PRO A 312 13.90 -34.86 -8.89
CA PRO A 312 13.41 -34.16 -7.71
C PRO A 312 14.40 -33.10 -7.24
N THR A 313 13.91 -31.99 -6.69
CA THR A 313 14.72 -30.88 -6.17
C THR A 313 15.69 -31.30 -5.06
N THR A 314 15.40 -32.38 -4.32
CA THR A 314 16.24 -32.89 -3.23
C THR A 314 17.65 -33.22 -3.67
N VAL A 315 17.87 -33.64 -4.93
CA VAL A 315 19.20 -33.99 -5.43
C VAL A 315 20.18 -32.81 -5.40
N LEU A 316 19.68 -31.57 -5.55
CA LEU A 316 20.51 -30.36 -5.48
C LEU A 316 20.90 -30.04 -4.04
N ILE A 317 19.95 -30.20 -3.11
CA ILE A 317 20.17 -29.99 -1.67
C ILE A 317 21.19 -31.01 -1.16
N GLU A 318 20.97 -32.30 -1.46
CA GLU A 318 21.88 -33.38 -1.07
C GLU A 318 23.30 -33.20 -1.65
N ALA A 319 23.42 -32.66 -2.86
CA ALA A 319 24.70 -32.34 -3.48
C ALA A 319 25.43 -31.21 -2.74
N ALA A 320 24.72 -30.12 -2.42
CA ALA A 320 25.28 -29.01 -1.65
C ALA A 320 25.68 -29.45 -0.23
N ASP A 321 24.88 -30.28 0.43
CA ASP A 321 25.18 -30.85 1.76
C ASP A 321 26.42 -31.74 1.73
N ARG A 322 26.58 -32.60 0.71
CA ARG A 322 27.82 -33.40 0.54
C ARG A 322 29.04 -32.51 0.37
N ALA A 323 28.94 -31.43 -0.39
CA ALA A 323 30.02 -30.47 -0.52
C ALA A 323 30.32 -29.77 0.81
N LEU A 324 29.30 -29.36 1.57
CA LEU A 324 29.46 -28.72 2.87
C LEU A 324 30.13 -29.65 3.88
N TYR A 325 29.74 -30.93 3.86
CA TYR A 325 30.38 -31.97 4.66
C TYR A 325 31.88 -32.09 4.35
N ARG A 326 32.27 -32.11 3.06
CA ARG A 326 33.69 -32.08 2.67
C ARG A 326 34.39 -30.82 3.18
N ALA A 327 33.78 -29.65 3.00
CA ALA A 327 34.34 -28.39 3.49
C ALA A 327 34.64 -28.45 5.00
N LYS A 328 33.70 -28.97 5.80
CA LYS A 328 33.88 -29.11 7.25
C LYS A 328 34.98 -30.11 7.63
N HIS A 329 35.11 -31.22 6.89
CA HIS A 329 36.07 -32.28 7.17
C HIS A 329 37.48 -31.98 6.68
N GLU A 330 37.64 -31.18 5.63
CA GLU A 330 38.94 -30.86 5.05
C GLU A 330 39.64 -29.66 5.71
N GLY A 331 39.11 -29.16 6.82
CA GLY A 331 39.72 -28.10 7.62
C GLY A 331 38.88 -26.85 7.79
N LYS A 332 37.60 -26.88 7.38
CA LYS A 332 36.65 -25.76 7.49
C LYS A 332 37.13 -24.51 6.75
N ASN A 333 36.49 -23.35 6.99
CA ASN A 333 36.81 -22.05 6.38
C ASN A 333 37.13 -22.14 4.88
N ARG A 334 36.26 -22.81 4.11
CA ARG A 334 36.46 -23.03 2.68
C ARG A 334 35.15 -23.22 1.93
N VAL A 335 35.25 -23.15 0.60
CA VAL A 335 34.17 -23.44 -0.33
C VAL A 335 34.46 -24.72 -1.09
N GLU A 336 33.56 -25.68 -0.99
CA GLU A 336 33.55 -26.89 -1.83
C GLU A 336 32.37 -26.83 -2.79
N ILE A 337 32.55 -27.31 -4.03
CA ILE A 337 31.47 -27.45 -5.01
C ILE A 337 31.32 -28.92 -5.38
N ASP A 338 30.11 -29.47 -5.36
CA ASP A 338 29.83 -30.79 -5.89
C ASP A 338 29.84 -30.76 -7.42
N SER A 339 30.82 -31.44 -8.01
CA SER A 339 30.95 -31.64 -9.45
C SER A 339 30.47 -33.02 -9.89
N SER A 340 29.85 -33.78 -9.00
CA SER A 340 29.34 -35.12 -9.29
C SER A 340 28.17 -35.04 -10.27
N PRO A 341 28.13 -35.85 -11.34
CA PRO A 341 26.96 -35.91 -12.21
C PRO A 341 25.74 -36.38 -11.39
N PRO A 342 24.53 -35.86 -11.68
CA PRO A 342 23.32 -36.33 -10.99
C PRO A 342 23.18 -37.85 -11.18
N PRO A 343 22.71 -38.59 -10.16
CA PRO A 343 22.62 -40.04 -10.24
C PRO A 343 21.75 -40.47 -11.44
N PRO A 344 22.21 -41.45 -12.25
CA PRO A 344 21.40 -41.94 -13.37
C PRO A 344 20.18 -42.70 -12.81
N GLY A 345 18.95 -42.21 -13.07
CA GLY A 345 17.75 -43.04 -12.89
C GLY A 345 16.48 -42.43 -12.27
N ALA A 346 16.38 -41.13 -11.97
CA ALA A 346 15.13 -40.58 -11.41
C ALA A 346 14.02 -40.28 -12.46
N GLY A 347 14.18 -40.71 -13.71
CA GLY A 347 13.19 -40.50 -14.77
C GLY A 347 13.00 -41.79 -15.58
N GLY A 348 11.99 -42.59 -15.23
CA GLY A 348 11.64 -43.76 -16.02
C GLY A 348 10.90 -44.88 -15.30
N PHE A 349 9.76 -44.60 -14.65
CA PHE A 349 8.73 -45.65 -14.56
C PHE A 349 8.04 -45.72 -15.92
N GLY A 350 8.66 -46.47 -16.84
CA GLY A 350 7.98 -46.96 -18.02
C GLY A 350 6.83 -47.85 -17.57
N VAL A 351 5.61 -47.43 -17.88
CA VAL A 351 4.42 -48.29 -17.81
C VAL A 351 4.69 -49.47 -18.76
N PRO A 352 4.64 -50.73 -18.30
CA PRO A 352 4.67 -51.86 -19.21
C PRO A 352 3.40 -51.79 -20.06
N ARG A 353 3.56 -51.69 -21.38
CA ARG A 353 2.50 -52.07 -22.29
C ARG A 353 2.47 -53.59 -22.29
N ASP A 354 1.40 -54.14 -21.73
CA ASP A 354 0.75 -55.37 -22.19
C ASP A 354 -0.76 -55.19 -22.05
#